data_AF-A0A0F5LHJ0-F1
#
_entry.id   AF-A0A0F5LHJ0-F1
#
_cell.length_a   1.000
_cell.length_b   1.000
_cell.length_c   1.000
_cell.angle_alpha   90.00
_cell.angle_beta   90.00
_cell.angle_gamma   90.00
#
_symmetry.space_group_name_H-M   'P 1'
#
loop_
_entity.id
_entity.type
_entity.pdbx_description
1 polymer ?
#
loop_
_entity_poly.entity_id
_entity_poly.type
_entity_poly.pdbx_seq_one_letter_code
_entity_poly.pdbx_strand_id
1 'polypeptide(L)'
;MGNVVIATLGPLYDLDEVKLHLRVEGNDDDTLIEAMMDAAEQQVLQYCNISLVPFGKEATFKVAALMAITAMYDNRAGEGEVSLPASSKNLINPYRWLRV
;
A
#
# COMPACT_ATOMS: atom_id res chain seq x y z
N MET A 1 -4.33 26.71 21.41
CA MET A 1 -3.27 25.71 21.15
C MET A 1 -3.87 24.69 20.21
N GLY A 2 -3.39 24.64 18.97
CA GLY A 2 -4.08 23.97 17.86
C GLY A 2 -4.10 22.46 18.03
N ASN A 3 -5.31 21.89 18.02
CA ASN A 3 -5.50 20.48 17.75
C ASN A 3 -5.11 20.23 16.30
N VAL A 4 -3.89 19.80 16.04
CA VAL A 4 -3.53 19.20 14.75
C VAL A 4 -4.18 17.82 14.75
N VAL A 5 -5.46 17.82 14.36
CA VAL A 5 -6.22 16.59 14.16
C VAL A 5 -5.53 15.88 13.00
N ILE A 6 -4.93 14.75 13.35
CA ILE A 6 -4.28 13.78 12.48
C ILE A 6 -5.21 13.60 11.27
N ALA A 7 -4.80 14.12 10.11
CA ALA A 7 -5.61 14.09 8.90
C ALA A 7 -5.72 12.63 8.45
N THR A 8 -6.78 11.98 8.94
CA THR A 8 -7.22 10.61 8.65
C THR A 8 -6.16 9.53 8.90
N LEU A 9 -6.11 9.04 10.14
CA LEU A 9 -5.69 7.66 10.47
C LEU A 9 -6.73 6.63 9.96
N GLY A 10 -7.27 6.84 8.77
CA GLY A 10 -8.13 5.88 8.09
C GLY A 10 -7.26 5.03 7.16
N PRO A 11 -7.61 3.76 6.94
CA PRO A 11 -6.89 2.92 5.97
C PRO A 11 -6.89 3.62 4.61
N LEU A 12 -5.78 3.52 3.86
CA LEU A 12 -5.62 4.24 2.58
C LEU A 12 -6.70 3.87 1.57
N TYR A 13 -7.32 2.69 1.71
CA TYR A 13 -8.35 2.11 0.86
C TYR A 13 -9.18 1.13 1.70
N ASP A 14 -10.40 0.82 1.23
CA ASP A 14 -11.33 -0.09 1.94
C ASP A 14 -11.17 -1.55 1.48
N LEU A 15 -11.57 -2.50 2.31
CA LEU A 15 -11.44 -3.94 2.01
C LEU A 15 -12.25 -4.33 0.76
N ASP A 16 -13.45 -3.76 0.59
CA ASP A 16 -14.27 -3.97 -0.60
C ASP A 16 -13.61 -3.41 -1.88
N GLU A 17 -12.88 -2.29 -1.77
CA GLU A 17 -12.13 -1.69 -2.88
C GLU A 17 -10.97 -2.60 -3.29
N VAL A 18 -10.29 -3.20 -2.32
CA VAL A 18 -9.19 -4.16 -2.55
C VAL A 18 -9.71 -5.47 -3.15
N LYS A 19 -10.83 -6.00 -2.66
CA LYS A 19 -11.46 -7.22 -3.22
C LYS A 19 -11.90 -7.02 -4.66
N LEU A 20 -12.46 -5.86 -4.98
CA LEU A 20 -12.78 -5.49 -6.36
C LEU A 20 -11.51 -5.44 -7.23
N HIS A 21 -10.41 -4.91 -6.69
CA HIS A 21 -9.13 -4.87 -7.39
C HIS A 21 -8.55 -6.26 -7.67
N LEU A 22 -8.62 -7.16 -6.67
CA LEU A 22 -8.14 -8.54 -6.75
C LEU A 22 -9.11 -9.50 -7.45
N ARG A 23 -10.33 -9.04 -7.79
CA ARG A 23 -11.42 -9.86 -8.34
C ARG A 23 -11.80 -11.04 -7.43
N VAL A 24 -11.78 -10.80 -6.12
CA VAL A 24 -12.18 -11.79 -5.11
C VAL A 24 -13.67 -11.60 -4.80
N GLU A 25 -14.49 -12.60 -5.12
CA GLU A 25 -15.95 -12.57 -4.89
C GLU A 25 -16.37 -13.24 -3.57
N GLY A 26 -15.42 -13.86 -2.84
CA GLY A 26 -15.65 -14.55 -1.57
C GLY A 26 -15.15 -13.78 -0.34
N ASN A 27 -15.50 -14.26 0.85
CA ASN A 27 -15.09 -13.65 2.14
C ASN A 27 -14.06 -14.50 2.91
N ASP A 28 -13.66 -15.65 2.37
CA ASP A 28 -12.75 -16.57 3.05
C ASP A 28 -11.33 -15.99 3.23
N ASP A 29 -10.94 -15.07 2.34
CA ASP A 29 -9.64 -14.40 2.34
C ASP A 29 -9.68 -13.03 3.05
N ASP A 30 -10.80 -12.60 3.64
CA ASP A 30 -10.92 -11.23 4.20
C ASP A 30 -9.83 -10.94 5.23
N THR A 31 -9.61 -11.83 6.19
CA THR A 31 -8.55 -11.68 7.20
C THR A 31 -7.14 -11.67 6.60
N LEU A 32 -6.93 -12.42 5.52
CA LEU A 32 -5.64 -12.46 4.82
C LEU A 32 -5.41 -11.16 4.04
N ILE A 33 -6.46 -10.64 3.39
CA ILE A 33 -6.43 -9.39 2.65
C ILE A 33 -6.18 -8.22 3.60
N GLU A 34 -6.83 -8.18 4.77
CA GLU A 34 -6.55 -7.18 5.82
C GLU A 34 -5.07 -7.19 6.22
N ALA A 35 -4.50 -8.36 6.48
CA ALA A 35 -3.08 -8.48 6.82
C ALA A 35 -2.15 -8.03 5.67
N MET A 36 -2.54 -8.30 4.42
CA MET A 36 -1.80 -7.84 3.24
C MET A 36 -1.92 -6.33 3.02
N MET A 37 -3.07 -5.73 3.37
CA MET A 37 -3.26 -4.28 3.32
C MET A 37 -2.27 -3.58 4.25
N ASP A 38 -2.19 -4.02 5.50
CA ASP A 38 -1.24 -3.49 6.49
C ASP A 38 0.22 -3.65 6.01
N ALA A 39 0.56 -4.84 5.49
CA ALA A 39 1.91 -5.12 4.99
C ALA A 39 2.27 -4.25 3.77
N ALA A 40 1.33 -4.04 2.85
CA ALA A 40 1.54 -3.22 1.66
C ALA A 40 1.73 -1.75 2.00
N GLU A 41 0.93 -1.22 2.94
CA GLU A 41 1.11 0.15 3.43
C GLU A 41 2.52 0.35 4.02
N GLN A 42 2.93 -0.56 4.92
CA GLN A 42 4.26 -0.54 5.51
C GLN A 42 5.36 -0.63 4.45
N GLN A 43 5.20 -1.48 3.44
CA GLN A 43 6.20 -1.66 2.38
C GLN A 43 6.37 -0.39 1.54
N VAL A 44 5.27 0.29 1.17
CA VAL A 44 5.30 1.53 0.38
C VAL A 44 5.93 2.67 1.19
N LEU A 45 5.58 2.79 2.48
CA LEU A 45 6.16 3.78 3.38
C LEU A 45 7.66 3.54 3.61
N GLN A 46 8.05 2.28 3.86
CA GLN A 46 9.44 1.88 4.02
C GLN A 46 10.28 2.16 2.76
N TYR A 47 9.72 1.89 1.57
CA TYR A 47 10.40 2.17 0.31
C TYR A 47 10.70 3.67 0.13
N CYS A 48 9.73 4.52 0.49
CA CYS A 48 9.88 5.97 0.41
C CYS A 48 10.72 6.56 1.57
N ASN A 49 10.96 5.76 2.62
CA ASN A 49 11.56 6.17 3.88
C ASN A 49 10.79 7.33 4.56
N ILE A 50 9.46 7.23 4.55
CA ILE A 50 8.57 8.21 5.18
C ILE A 50 7.64 7.48 6.15
N SER A 51 7.27 8.13 7.25
CA SER A 51 6.37 7.55 8.26
C SER A 51 4.89 7.82 7.98
N LEU A 52 4.59 8.77 7.08
CA LEU A 52 3.23 9.17 6.74
C LEU A 52 3.16 9.54 5.26
N VAL A 53 2.02 9.25 4.63
CA VAL A 53 1.74 9.67 3.26
C VAL A 53 1.65 11.21 3.18
N PRO A 54 2.28 11.85 2.18
CA PRO A 54 2.18 13.30 2.01
C PRO A 54 0.76 13.72 1.64
N PHE A 55 0.28 14.81 2.25
CA PHE A 55 -1.04 15.35 1.98
C PHE A 55 -1.24 15.66 0.50
N GLY A 56 -2.37 15.21 -0.07
CA GLY A 56 -2.69 15.37 -1.49
C GLY A 56 -1.98 14.40 -2.42
N LYS A 57 -1.19 13.45 -1.89
CA LYS A 57 -0.57 12.33 -2.64
C LYS A 57 -1.17 10.97 -2.30
N GLU A 58 -2.23 10.94 -1.50
CA GLU A 58 -2.95 9.74 -1.09
C GLU A 58 -3.32 8.84 -2.27
N ALA A 59 -3.81 9.40 -3.38
CA ALA A 59 -4.18 8.63 -4.57
C ALA A 59 -2.98 7.88 -5.19
N THR A 60 -1.79 8.48 -5.22
CA THR A 60 -0.59 7.83 -5.77
C THR A 60 -0.12 6.70 -4.85
N PHE A 61 -0.14 6.92 -3.55
CA PHE A 61 0.22 5.91 -2.55
C PHE A 61 -0.80 4.76 -2.50
N LYS A 62 -2.09 5.07 -2.60
CA LYS A 62 -3.19 4.10 -2.75
C LYS A 62 -2.93 3.16 -3.93
N VAL A 63 -2.72 3.71 -5.13
CA VAL A 63 -2.49 2.87 -6.33
C VAL A 63 -1.21 2.04 -6.19
N ALA A 64 -0.14 2.62 -5.62
CA ALA A 64 1.11 1.90 -5.43
C ALA A 64 0.97 0.72 -4.45
N ALA A 65 0.18 0.89 -3.40
CA ALA A 65 -0.06 -0.14 -2.40
C ALA A 65 -1.05 -1.20 -2.90
N LEU A 66 -2.09 -0.84 -3.66
CA LEU A 66 -2.95 -1.81 -4.36
C LEU A 66 -2.15 -2.74 -5.27
N MET A 67 -1.22 -2.18 -6.03
CA MET A 67 -0.31 -2.96 -6.88
C MET A 67 0.60 -3.88 -6.05
N ALA A 68 1.03 -3.44 -4.86
CA ALA A 68 1.82 -4.27 -3.94
C ALA A 68 1.00 -5.42 -3.36
N ILE A 69 -0.26 -5.17 -2.98
CA ILE A 69 -1.20 -6.20 -2.51
C ILE A 69 -1.39 -7.27 -3.58
N THR A 70 -1.63 -6.87 -4.84
CA THR A 70 -1.77 -7.83 -5.96
C THR A 70 -0.54 -8.72 -6.09
N ALA A 71 0.66 -8.16 -5.98
CA ALA A 71 1.89 -8.94 -6.02
C ALA A 71 2.04 -9.90 -4.82
N MET A 72 1.64 -9.49 -3.62
CA MET A 72 1.65 -10.36 -2.43
C MET A 72 0.59 -11.47 -2.52
N TYR A 73 -0.58 -11.16 -3.07
CA TYR A 73 -1.69 -12.10 -3.20
C TYR A 73 -1.44 -13.15 -4.28
N ASP A 74 -0.84 -12.74 -5.41
CA ASP A 74 -0.48 -13.63 -6.52
C ASP A 74 0.76 -14.48 -6.20
N ASN A 75 1.79 -13.89 -5.58
CA ASN A 75 3.06 -14.57 -5.28
C ASN A 75 3.18 -14.96 -3.80
N ARG A 76 2.27 -15.82 -3.34
CA ARG A 76 2.24 -16.29 -1.94
C ARG A 76 3.42 -17.18 -1.54
N ALA A 77 4.07 -17.82 -2.52
CA ALA A 77 5.16 -18.76 -2.31
C ALA A 77 6.55 -18.08 -2.19
N GLY A 78 6.64 -16.77 -2.46
CA GLY A 78 7.91 -16.05 -2.38
C GLY A 78 8.93 -16.50 -3.43
N GLU A 79 8.48 -16.97 -4.59
CA GLU A 79 9.39 -17.26 -5.70
C GLU A 79 9.76 -15.95 -6.40
N GLY A 80 10.86 -15.33 -5.97
CA GLY A 80 11.41 -14.12 -6.57
C GLY A 80 12.00 -13.12 -5.57
N GLU A 81 12.56 -12.03 -6.09
CA GLU A 81 13.04 -10.92 -5.26
C GLU A 81 11.82 -10.22 -4.62
N VAL A 82 11.72 -10.24 -3.29
CA VAL A 82 10.65 -9.57 -2.53
C VAL A 82 10.81 -8.07 -2.71
N SER A 83 10.21 -7.56 -3.78
CA SER A 83 10.39 -6.22 -4.27
C SER A 83 9.04 -5.67 -4.71
N LEU A 84 8.80 -4.40 -4.41
CA LEU A 84 7.65 -3.68 -4.95
C LEU A 84 7.59 -3.83 -6.49
N PRO A 85 6.38 -3.97 -7.06
CA PRO A 85 6.20 -3.99 -8.51
C PRO A 85 6.83 -2.76 -9.16
N ALA A 86 7.35 -2.93 -10.38
CA ALA A 86 7.93 -1.81 -11.14
C ALA A 86 6.95 -0.63 -11.27
N SER A 87 5.67 -0.92 -11.44
CA SER A 87 4.58 0.06 -11.49
C SER A 87 4.44 0.85 -10.18
N SER A 88 4.41 0.16 -9.02
CA SER A 88 4.38 0.81 -7.71
C SER A 88 5.62 1.67 -7.50
N LYS A 89 6.81 1.14 -7.80
CA LYS A 89 8.08 1.85 -7.67
C LYS A 89 8.09 3.13 -8.48
N ASN A 90 7.67 3.10 -9.74
CA ASN A 90 7.65 4.28 -10.61
C ASN A 90 6.74 5.39 -10.07
N LEU A 91 5.59 5.02 -9.48
CA LEU A 91 4.64 5.98 -8.90
C LEU A 91 5.21 6.68 -7.67
N ILE A 92 5.93 5.95 -6.82
CA ILE A 92 6.40 6.46 -5.52
C ILE A 92 7.86 6.91 -5.53
N ASN A 93 8.62 6.59 -6.59
CA ASN A 93 10.02 7.01 -6.76
C ASN A 93 10.25 8.52 -6.54
N PRO A 94 9.38 9.43 -7.04
CA PRO A 94 9.55 10.87 -6.84
C PRO A 94 9.46 11.31 -5.38
N TYR A 95 8.81 10.52 -4.53
CA TYR A 95 8.62 10.81 -3.11
C TYR A 95 9.66 10.11 -2.22
N ARG A 96 10.57 9.35 -2.83
CA ARG A 96 11.64 8.69 -2.10
C ARG A 96 12.64 9.74 -1.62
N TRP A 97 12.80 9.84 -0.29
CA TRP A 97 13.88 10.63 0.28
C TRP A 97 15.22 9.91 0.09
N LEU A 98 15.89 10.22 -1.04
CA LEU A 98 17.30 9.91 -1.24
C LEU A 98 18.11 10.77 -0.28
N ARG A 99 18.59 10.15 0.81
CA ARG A 99 19.64 10.78 1.63
C ARG A 99 20.90 10.88 0.76
N VAL A 100 21.30 12.10 0.43
CA VAL A 100 22.63 12.43 -0.12
C VAL A 100 23.70 11.97 0.85
#